data_AF-A0AA96NSB6-F1
#
_entry.id   AF-A0AA96NSB6-F1
#
_cell.length_a   1.000
_cell.length_b   1.000
_cell.length_c   1.000
_cell.angle_alpha   90.00
_cell.angle_beta   90.00
_cell.angle_gamma   90.00
#
_symmetry.space_group_name_H-M   'P 1'
#
loop_
_entity.id
_entity.type
_entity.pdbx_description
1 polymer ?
#
loop_
_entity_poly.entity_id
_entity_poly.type
_entity_poly.pdbx_seq_one_letter_code
_entity_poly.pdbx_strand_id
1 'polypeptide(L)' 'MKQTVQLENLSCQNCVKHVTQHFLSMEGVSDVAVDLEKQTAQVTTDKPCGASDYEAALAKTIYRVLDVAEAE' A
#
# COMPACT_ATOMS: atom_id res chain seq x y z
N MET A 1 13.69 -2.13 2.81
CA MET A 1 12.91 -2.12 4.08
C MET A 1 11.47 -2.50 3.80
N LYS A 2 10.71 -2.94 4.81
CA LYS A 2 9.30 -3.30 4.66
C LYS A 2 8.43 -2.37 5.48
N GLN A 3 7.34 -1.88 4.89
CA GLN A 3 6.35 -1.06 5.55
C GLN A 3 4.99 -1.72 5.39
N THR A 4 4.20 -1.75 6.46
CA THR A 4 2.82 -2.22 6.45
C THR A 4 1.90 -1.01 6.43
N VAL A 5 1.13 -0.89 5.36
CA VAL A 5 0.16 0.19 5.15
C VAL A 5 -1.23 -0.36 5.43
N GLN A 6 -1.94 0.21 6.39
CA GLN A 6 -3.33 -0.15 6.67
C GLN A 6 -4.27 0.62 5.75
N LEU A 7 -5.21 -0.08 5.15
CA LEU A 7 -6.03 0.43 4.06
C LEU A 7 -7.52 0.22 4.32
N GLU A 8 -8.33 1.18 3.90
CA GLU A 8 -9.79 1.13 3.96
C GLU A 8 -10.38 0.92 2.55
N ASN A 9 -11.59 0.35 2.46
CA ASN A 9 -12.32 0.06 1.21
C ASN A 9 -11.70 -1.02 0.30
N LEU A 10 -10.81 -1.86 0.83
CA LEU A 10 -10.38 -3.11 0.17
C LEU A 10 -11.42 -4.20 0.42
N SER A 11 -12.17 -4.58 -0.63
CA SER A 11 -13.28 -5.55 -0.51
C SER A 11 -13.29 -6.64 -1.57
N CYS A 12 -12.34 -6.65 -2.51
CA CYS A 12 -12.31 -7.60 -3.62
C CYS A 12 -10.87 -7.93 -4.05
N GLN A 13 -10.65 -9.14 -4.57
CA GLN A 13 -9.33 -9.54 -5.11
C GLN A 13 -8.86 -8.64 -6.27
N ASN A 14 -9.79 -8.06 -7.03
CA ASN A 14 -9.42 -7.09 -8.06
C ASN A 14 -8.91 -5.76 -7.45
N CYS A 15 -9.45 -5.36 -6.30
CA CYS A 15 -8.98 -4.19 -5.56
C CYS A 15 -7.55 -4.37 -5.07
N VAL A 16 -7.24 -5.56 -4.54
CA VAL A 16 -5.90 -5.96 -4.13
C VAL A 16 -4.90 -5.74 -5.27
N LYS A 17 -5.17 -6.32 -6.45
CA LYS A 17 -4.29 -6.16 -7.63
C LYS A 17 -4.10 -4.69 -8.03
N HIS A 18 -5.16 -3.89 -7.95
CA HIS A 18 -5.11 -2.47 -8.27
C HIS A 18 -4.17 -1.74 -7.31
N VAL A 19 -4.36 -1.90 -6.01
CA VAL A 19 -3.50 -1.30 -4.98
C VAL A 19 -2.05 -1.73 -5.14
N THR A 20 -1.80 -3.03 -5.35
CA THR A 20 -0.46 -3.57 -5.61
C THR A 20 0.21 -2.87 -6.79
N GLN A 21 -0.48 -2.70 -7.91
CA GLN A 21 0.04 -1.99 -9.09
C GLN A 21 0.34 -0.51 -8.82
N HIS A 22 -0.54 0.18 -8.10
CA HIS A 22 -0.33 1.59 -7.73
C HIS A 22 0.93 1.77 -6.88
N PHE A 23 1.12 0.92 -5.87
CA PHE A 23 2.29 0.97 -5.02
C PHE A 23 3.57 0.53 -5.74
N LEU A 24 3.52 -0.51 -6.57
CA LEU A 24 4.67 -0.91 -7.41
C LEU A 24 5.08 0.17 -8.43
N SER A 25 4.14 1.05 -8.82
CA SER A 25 4.44 2.18 -9.70
C SER A 25 5.10 3.35 -8.98
N MET A 26 5.17 3.34 -7.64
CA MET A 26 5.88 4.36 -6.89
C MET A 26 7.39 4.18 -7.01
N GLU A 27 8.11 5.28 -7.08
CA GLU A 27 9.56 5.26 -7.17
C GLU A 27 10.20 4.78 -5.85
N GLY A 28 11.01 3.73 -5.94
CA GLY A 28 11.68 3.11 -4.79
C GLY A 28 10.93 1.91 -4.20
N VAL A 29 9.77 1.54 -4.74
CA VAL A 29 9.08 0.31 -4.37
C VAL A 29 9.57 -0.86 -5.22
N SER A 30 10.00 -1.92 -4.56
CA SER A 30 10.53 -3.14 -5.19
C SER A 30 9.56 -4.31 -5.14
N ASP A 31 8.70 -4.39 -4.11
CA ASP A 31 7.71 -5.46 -3.97
C ASP A 31 6.48 -5.00 -3.17
N VAL A 32 5.31 -5.57 -3.45
CA VAL A 32 4.07 -5.25 -2.74
C VAL A 32 3.20 -6.49 -2.55
N ALA A 33 2.88 -6.81 -1.31
CA ALA A 33 1.98 -7.88 -0.92
C ALA A 33 0.77 -7.29 -0.18
N VAL A 34 -0.45 -7.54 -0.65
CA VAL A 34 -1.68 -7.01 -0.05
C VAL A 34 -2.48 -8.14 0.56
N ASP A 35 -2.74 -8.03 1.85
CA ASP A 35 -3.56 -8.91 2.68
C ASP A 35 -5.00 -8.37 2.72
N LEU A 36 -5.90 -9.01 1.97
CA LEU A 36 -7.33 -8.63 1.96
C LEU A 36 -8.01 -8.94 3.29
N GLU A 37 -7.63 -10.03 3.95
CA GLU A 37 -8.23 -10.45 5.23
C GLU A 37 -7.92 -9.46 6.35
N LYS A 38 -6.70 -8.92 6.37
CA LYS A 38 -6.26 -7.92 7.36
C LYS A 38 -6.42 -6.49 6.87
N GLN A 39 -6.83 -6.29 5.61
CA GLN A 39 -6.88 -4.99 4.93
C GLN A 39 -5.56 -4.20 5.06
N THR A 40 -4.44 -4.88 4.86
CA THR A 40 -3.10 -4.30 4.98
C THR A 40 -2.28 -4.57 3.73
N ALA A 41 -1.36 -3.68 3.40
CA ALA A 41 -0.43 -3.81 2.30
C ALA A 41 1.01 -3.75 2.82
N GLN A 42 1.72 -4.86 2.74
CA GLN A 42 3.16 -4.90 2.91
C GLN A 42 3.84 -4.37 1.65
N VAL A 43 4.54 -3.27 1.78
CA VAL A 43 5.30 -2.62 0.71
C VAL A 43 6.78 -2.72 1.05
N THR A 44 7.54 -3.34 0.14
CA THR A 44 9.00 -3.35 0.20
C THR A 44 9.51 -2.17 -0.60
N THR A 45 10.14 -1.23 0.08
CA THR A 45 10.71 -0.01 -0.51
C THR A 45 12.16 0.16 -0.09
N ASP A 46 12.96 0.80 -0.93
CA ASP A 46 14.37 1.12 -0.67
C ASP A 46 14.51 2.37 0.22
N LYS A 47 13.49 3.23 0.24
CA LYS A 47 13.42 4.46 1.04
C LYS A 47 12.15 4.50 1.89
N PRO A 48 12.17 5.10 3.09
CA PRO A 48 10.98 5.28 3.90
C PRO A 48 9.98 6.20 3.20
N CYS A 49 8.78 5.68 2.96
CA CYS A 49 7.65 6.44 2.41
C CYS A 49 6.69 6.80 3.54
N GLY A 50 6.20 8.04 3.56
CA GLY A 50 5.20 8.48 4.53
C GLY A 50 3.79 8.04 4.13
N ALA A 51 2.83 8.12 5.06
CA ALA A 51 1.41 7.91 4.75
C ALA A 51 0.94 8.75 3.55
N SER A 52 1.38 10.00 3.47
CA SER A 52 1.04 10.90 2.36
C SER A 52 1.53 10.44 0.99
N ASP A 53 2.67 9.72 0.90
CA ASP A 53 3.15 9.15 -0.37
C ASP A 53 2.21 8.03 -0.85
N TYR A 54 1.85 7.13 0.07
CA TYR A 54 0.90 6.05 -0.21
C TYR A 54 -0.49 6.58 -0.55
N GLU A 55 -0.95 7.61 0.17
CA GLU A 55 -2.21 8.29 -0.13
C GLU A 55 -2.17 8.94 -1.51
N ALA A 56 -1.08 9.61 -1.87
CA ALA A 56 -0.93 10.24 -3.19
C ALA A 56 -0.99 9.22 -4.33
N ALA A 57 -0.38 8.04 -4.15
CA ALA A 57 -0.44 6.95 -5.13
C ALA A 57 -1.87 6.41 -5.32
N LEU A 58 -2.68 6.47 -4.26
CA LEU A 58 -4.07 6.00 -4.25
C LEU A 58 -5.10 7.13 -4.41
N ALA A 59 -4.69 8.40 -4.51
CA ALA A 59 -5.59 9.56 -4.51
C ALA A 59 -6.60 9.57 -5.67
N LYS A 60 -6.34 8.82 -6.74
CA LYS A 60 -7.24 8.62 -7.89
C LYS A 60 -8.17 7.42 -7.74
N THR A 61 -8.19 6.81 -6.56
CA THR A 61 -8.94 5.60 -6.24
C THR A 61 -9.86 5.85 -5.05
N ILE A 62 -10.64 4.84 -4.67
CA ILE A 62 -11.51 4.88 -3.49
C ILE A 62 -10.81 4.39 -2.21
N TYR A 63 -9.55 3.95 -2.30
CA TYR A 63 -8.82 3.40 -1.17
C TYR A 63 -8.25 4.50 -0.30
N ARG A 64 -8.23 4.28 1.01
CA ARG A 64 -7.74 5.26 1.99
C ARG A 64 -6.68 4.65 2.86
N VAL A 65 -5.58 5.37 3.08
CA VAL A 65 -4.54 4.95 4.02
C VAL A 65 -4.97 5.37 5.42
N LEU A 66 -5.00 4.42 6.34
CA LEU A 66 -5.35 4.66 7.74
C LEU A 66 -4.09 4.78 8.61
N ASP A 67 -3.10 3.93 8.35
CA ASP A 67 -1.88 3.86 9.16
C ASP A 67 -0.70 3.34 8.32
N VAL A 68 0.52 3.72 8.69
CA VAL A 68 1.76 3.19 8.10
C VAL A 68 2.71 2.81 9.22
N ALA A 69 2.92 1.52 9.38
CA ALA A 69 3.88 0.95 10.31
C ALA A 69 5.11 0.44 9.57
N GLU A 70 6.30 0.60 10.14
CA GLU A 70 7.50 -0.08 9.63
C GLU A 70 7.49 -1.53 10.15
N ALA A 71 7.61 -2.49 9.23
CA ALA A 71 7.70 -3.91 9.59
C ALA A 71 9.19 -4.24 9.81
N GLU A 72 9.54 -4.50 11.07
CA GLU A 72 10.87 -4.91 11.55
C GLU A 72 11.24 -6.33 11.11
#